data_AF-A0A485KTF2-F1
#
_entry.id   AF-A0A485KTF2-F1
#
_cell.length_a   1.000
_cell.length_b   1.000
_cell.length_c   1.000
_cell.angle_alpha   90.00
_cell.angle_beta   90.00
_cell.angle_gamma   90.00
#
_symmetry.space_group_name_H-M   'P 1'
#
loop_
_entity.id
_entity.type
_entity.pdbx_description
1 polymer ?
#
loop_
_entity_poly.entity_id
_entity_poly.type
_entity_poly.pdbx_seq_one_letter_code
_entity_poly.pdbx_strand_id
1 'polypeptide(L)'
;MKLLVALLHGAAASQLIFDSFAPATAGSFGTPVTREQSLGVQFRSVDFCGASSSLEYVNFTVSTENIDNSATWLDVALCPSKDGLPNCDSTVAPQRYPITTIAKRIQYSWLPTKPIALQSDTRYWFVLSSNAELVNHAVIWLDGLKRFTSANDPKKDVVTGFTTSEGGAWVADAARENRTVSSMQVVIKD
;
A
#
# COMPACT_ATOMS: atom_id res chain seq x y z
N MET A 1 -51.59 18.38 -4.76
CA MET A 1 -50.24 18.02 -5.27
C MET A 1 -49.20 18.57 -4.32
N LYS A 2 -48.35 17.70 -3.75
CA LYS A 2 -46.92 17.92 -3.43
C LYS A 2 -46.45 16.74 -2.58
N LEU A 3 -45.91 15.70 -3.24
CA LEU A 3 -45.04 14.74 -2.57
C LEU A 3 -43.68 15.42 -2.37
N LEU A 4 -43.27 15.58 -1.11
CA LEU A 4 -41.88 15.86 -0.77
C LEU A 4 -41.10 14.54 -0.90
N VAL A 5 -40.34 14.41 -1.98
CA VAL A 5 -39.30 13.39 -2.08
C VAL A 5 -38.13 13.88 -1.23
N ALA A 6 -37.98 13.30 -0.04
CA ALA A 6 -36.78 13.48 0.76
C ALA A 6 -35.64 12.69 0.09
N LEU A 7 -34.70 13.40 -0.53
CA LEU A 7 -33.41 12.84 -0.96
C LEU A 7 -32.57 12.56 0.29
N LEU A 8 -32.69 11.34 0.81
CA LEU A 8 -31.72 10.76 1.74
C LEU A 8 -30.40 10.60 0.97
N HIS A 9 -29.50 11.58 1.11
CA HIS A 9 -28.10 11.38 0.76
C HIS A 9 -27.53 10.44 1.83
N GLY A 10 -27.42 9.14 1.51
CA GLY A 10 -26.68 8.21 2.36
C GLY A 10 -25.26 8.74 2.54
N ALA A 11 -24.83 8.91 3.78
CA ALA A 11 -23.45 9.23 4.07
C ALA A 11 -22.60 7.99 3.77
N ALA A 12 -21.68 8.10 2.81
CA ALA A 12 -20.65 7.07 2.59
C ALA A 12 -19.80 6.97 3.86
N ALA A 13 -19.71 5.79 4.45
CA ALA A 13 -18.93 5.49 5.63
C ALA A 13 -17.54 5.01 5.22
N SER A 14 -16.50 5.71 5.69
CA SER A 14 -15.12 5.28 5.54
C SER A 14 -14.83 4.06 6.44
N GLN A 15 -14.11 3.08 5.92
CA GLN A 15 -13.80 1.84 6.64
C GLN A 15 -12.33 1.45 6.50
N LEU A 16 -11.73 1.05 7.62
CA LEU A 16 -10.37 0.53 7.70
C LEU A 16 -10.34 -0.97 7.38
N ILE A 17 -9.75 -1.35 6.25
CA ILE A 17 -9.71 -2.76 5.81
C ILE A 17 -8.35 -3.43 5.95
N PHE A 18 -7.29 -2.64 6.10
CA PHE A 18 -5.95 -3.15 6.38
C PHE A 18 -5.20 -2.18 7.27
N ASP A 19 -4.50 -2.72 8.28
CA ASP A 19 -3.69 -1.92 9.19
C ASP A 19 -2.43 -2.65 9.64
N SER A 20 -1.29 -2.09 9.27
CA SER A 20 0.06 -2.36 9.78
C SER A 20 0.77 -1.04 10.12
N PHE A 21 0.02 0.06 10.26
CA PHE A 21 0.56 1.41 10.14
C PHE A 21 1.36 1.87 11.35
N ALA A 22 1.03 1.35 12.55
CA ALA A 22 1.70 1.71 13.79
C ALA A 22 3.23 1.61 13.66
N PRO A 23 3.96 2.73 13.85
CA PRO A 23 5.39 2.74 13.58
C PRO A 23 6.15 2.03 14.70
N ALA A 24 7.22 1.34 14.35
CA ALA A 24 8.12 0.75 15.35
C ALA A 24 8.71 1.82 16.28
N THR A 25 8.84 1.52 17.57
CA THR A 25 9.64 2.36 18.49
C THR A 25 11.10 2.32 18.02
N ALA A 26 11.73 3.51 17.99
CA ALA A 26 13.10 3.79 17.51
C ALA A 26 13.94 2.59 17.00
N GLY A 27 14.11 2.50 15.68
CA GLY A 27 14.92 1.49 15.01
C GLY A 27 14.48 1.34 13.55
N SER A 28 15.42 1.51 12.62
CA SER A 28 15.21 1.63 11.17
C SER A 28 14.93 0.29 10.47
N PHE A 29 14.09 -0.57 11.05
CA PHE A 29 13.70 -1.80 10.35
C PHE A 29 12.72 -1.45 9.25
N GLY A 30 13.07 -1.82 8.03
CA GLY A 30 12.35 -1.53 6.81
C GLY A 30 13.16 -1.98 5.62
N THR A 31 12.55 -1.88 4.45
CA THR A 31 13.17 -2.37 3.21
C THR A 31 13.41 -1.20 2.26
N PRO A 32 14.60 -1.09 1.65
CA PRO A 32 14.90 -0.04 0.69
C PRO A 32 14.05 -0.20 -0.58
N VAL A 33 13.49 0.91 -1.04
CA VAL A 33 12.76 1.03 -2.31
C VAL A 33 13.69 1.73 -3.30
N THR A 34 14.14 1.03 -4.33
CA THR A 34 15.02 1.56 -5.39
C THR A 34 14.33 1.45 -6.76
N ARG A 35 15.02 1.93 -7.81
CA ARG A 35 14.60 1.73 -9.19
C ARG A 35 14.55 0.24 -9.57
N GLU A 36 15.52 -0.53 -9.09
CA GLU A 36 15.60 -1.96 -9.37
C GLU A 36 14.74 -2.81 -8.42
N GLN A 37 14.55 -2.34 -7.19
CA GLN A 37 13.81 -3.04 -6.15
C GLN A 37 12.55 -2.24 -5.77
N SER A 38 11.46 -2.52 -6.48
CA SER A 38 10.12 -2.15 -6.05
C SER A 38 9.67 -3.05 -4.92
N LEU A 39 8.81 -2.53 -4.04
CA LEU A 39 8.26 -3.24 -2.90
C LEU A 39 6.74 -3.21 -2.94
N GLY A 40 6.11 -4.29 -2.49
CA GLY A 40 4.67 -4.41 -2.43
C GLY A 40 4.20 -5.09 -1.15
N VAL A 41 3.03 -4.69 -0.66
CA VAL A 41 2.33 -5.39 0.41
C VAL A 41 0.99 -5.88 -0.12
N GLN A 42 0.76 -7.19 -0.02
CA GLN A 42 -0.52 -7.80 -0.36
C GLN A 42 -1.51 -7.66 0.79
N PHE A 43 -2.77 -7.41 0.46
CA PHE A 43 -3.90 -7.50 1.36
C PHE A 43 -5.13 -7.97 0.59
N ARG A 44 -6.20 -8.27 1.32
CA ARG A 44 -7.47 -8.69 0.75
C ARG A 44 -8.53 -7.63 1.05
N SER A 45 -9.28 -7.21 0.03
CA SER A 45 -10.49 -6.40 0.21
C SER A 45 -11.54 -7.22 0.95
N VAL A 46 -12.35 -6.54 1.76
CA VAL A 46 -13.40 -7.24 2.51
C VAL A 46 -14.67 -7.38 1.66
N ASP A 47 -15.51 -8.35 2.02
CA ASP A 47 -16.80 -8.55 1.38
C ASP A 47 -17.87 -7.65 2.02
N PHE A 48 -18.51 -6.83 1.19
CA PHE A 48 -19.57 -5.91 1.60
C PHE A 48 -20.96 -6.39 1.23
N CYS A 49 -21.19 -7.71 1.23
CA CYS A 49 -22.50 -8.30 0.94
C CYS A 49 -23.11 -7.77 -0.39
N GLY A 50 -22.25 -7.55 -1.40
CA GLY A 50 -22.63 -7.02 -2.71
C GLY A 50 -22.63 -5.49 -2.86
N ALA A 51 -22.33 -4.71 -1.81
CA ALA A 51 -22.12 -3.27 -1.96
C ALA A 51 -20.77 -2.98 -2.66
N SER A 52 -20.78 -1.96 -3.52
CA SER A 52 -19.54 -1.46 -4.13
C SER A 52 -18.70 -0.75 -3.08
N SER A 53 -17.42 -1.07 -3.02
CA SER A 53 -16.45 -0.27 -2.25
C SER A 53 -15.43 0.35 -3.18
N SER A 54 -14.91 1.51 -2.81
CA SER A 54 -13.83 2.16 -3.52
C SER A 54 -12.70 2.55 -2.57
N LEU A 55 -11.47 2.50 -3.07
CA LEU A 55 -10.32 3.00 -2.33
C LEU A 55 -10.52 4.49 -2.03
N GLU A 56 -10.40 4.85 -0.76
CA GLU A 56 -10.42 6.24 -0.33
C GLU A 56 -8.99 6.78 -0.25
N TYR A 57 -8.13 6.11 0.53
CA TYR A 57 -6.71 6.43 0.62
C TYR A 57 -5.89 5.26 1.16
N VAL A 58 -4.57 5.35 0.95
CA VAL A 58 -3.58 4.50 1.62
C VAL A 58 -2.61 5.39 2.38
N ASN A 59 -2.47 5.16 3.69
CA ASN A 59 -1.40 5.77 4.47
C ASN A 59 -0.20 4.84 4.49
N PHE A 60 1.01 5.37 4.43
CA PHE A 60 2.23 4.58 4.57
C PHE A 60 3.36 5.41 5.20
N THR A 61 4.28 4.72 5.87
CA THR A 61 5.38 5.38 6.59
C THR A 61 6.72 5.00 5.98
N VAL A 62 7.52 6.00 5.63
CA VAL A 62 8.87 5.79 5.11
C VAL A 62 9.92 6.57 5.92
N SER A 63 11.18 6.15 5.84
CA SER A 63 12.34 6.98 6.16
C SER A 63 12.93 7.54 4.88
N THR A 64 13.23 8.83 4.92
CA THR A 64 13.89 9.57 3.83
C THR A 64 15.24 10.11 4.29
N GLU A 65 15.76 9.66 5.43
CA GLU A 65 16.98 10.20 6.04
C GLU A 65 18.24 9.99 5.21
N ASN A 66 18.21 8.97 4.33
CA ASN A 66 19.37 8.56 3.55
C ASN A 66 19.32 9.02 2.09
N ILE A 67 18.23 9.65 1.63
CA ILE A 67 18.10 10.00 0.21
C ILE A 67 19.06 11.14 -0.16
N ASP A 68 19.59 11.08 -1.39
CA ASP A 68 20.38 12.16 -1.95
C ASP A 68 19.47 13.24 -2.58
N ASN A 69 19.96 14.48 -2.58
CA ASN A 69 19.13 15.70 -2.51
C ASN A 69 18.15 15.98 -3.69
N SER A 70 16.98 16.54 -3.36
CA SER A 70 15.91 17.20 -4.14
C SER A 70 15.20 16.47 -5.30
N ALA A 71 15.82 15.49 -5.96
CA ALA A 71 15.25 14.85 -7.15
C ALA A 71 14.69 13.44 -6.90
N THR A 72 14.65 12.97 -5.64
CA THR A 72 14.09 11.64 -5.32
C THR A 72 12.55 11.68 -5.34
N TRP A 73 11.92 10.67 -5.93
CA TRP A 73 10.47 10.50 -5.91
C TRP A 73 10.08 9.04 -5.65
N LEU A 74 8.84 8.86 -5.21
CA LEU A 74 8.16 7.57 -5.15
C LEU A 74 7.11 7.49 -6.26
N ASP A 75 7.01 6.34 -6.92
CA ASP A 75 5.82 6.01 -7.71
C ASP A 75 5.01 5.00 -6.90
N VAL A 76 3.70 5.25 -6.73
CA VAL A 76 2.79 4.42 -5.93
C VAL A 76 1.62 3.91 -6.79
N ALA A 77 1.20 2.67 -6.56
CA ALA A 77 0.08 2.06 -7.28
C ALA A 77 -0.66 1.02 -6.43
N LEU A 78 -1.93 0.78 -6.76
CA LEU A 78 -2.70 -0.37 -6.26
C LEU A 78 -3.00 -1.33 -7.41
N CYS A 79 -2.47 -2.54 -7.33
CA CYS A 79 -2.55 -3.53 -8.40
C CYS A 79 -3.37 -4.74 -7.94
N PRO A 80 -4.29 -5.27 -8.76
CA PRO A 80 -4.89 -6.57 -8.50
C PRO A 80 -3.82 -7.66 -8.40
N SER A 81 -4.08 -8.70 -7.62
CA SER A 81 -3.22 -9.89 -7.56
C SER A 81 -3.57 -10.86 -8.68
N LYS A 82 -2.56 -11.30 -9.44
CA LYS A 82 -2.67 -12.39 -10.44
C LYS A 82 -1.63 -13.45 -10.09
N ASP A 83 -2.07 -14.69 -9.94
CA ASP A 83 -1.22 -15.81 -9.53
C ASP A 83 -0.44 -15.55 -8.21
N GLY A 84 -1.00 -14.71 -7.33
CA GLY A 84 -0.38 -14.35 -6.06
C GLY A 84 0.69 -13.27 -6.15
N LEU A 85 0.80 -12.55 -7.28
CA LEU A 85 1.79 -11.48 -7.51
C LEU A 85 1.10 -10.19 -8.00
N PRO A 86 1.74 -9.01 -7.85
CA PRO A 86 1.21 -7.76 -8.38
C PRO A 86 1.02 -7.81 -9.90
N ASN A 87 -0.18 -7.50 -10.38
CA ASN A 87 -0.49 -7.31 -11.80
C ASN A 87 -0.79 -5.84 -12.08
N CYS A 88 0.27 -5.04 -12.14
CA CYS A 88 0.20 -3.61 -12.43
C CYS A 88 0.14 -3.39 -13.94
N ASP A 89 -0.97 -3.79 -14.57
CA ASP A 89 -1.20 -3.51 -15.99
C ASP A 89 -1.28 -2.00 -16.26
N SER A 90 -1.03 -1.59 -17.51
CA SER A 90 -1.02 -0.18 -17.97
C SER A 90 -2.27 0.66 -17.64
N THR A 91 -3.33 0.06 -17.13
CA THR A 91 -4.58 0.72 -16.71
C THR A 91 -4.49 1.40 -15.35
N VAL A 92 -3.52 1.01 -14.50
CA VAL A 92 -3.24 1.68 -13.23
C VAL A 92 -1.92 2.43 -13.36
N ALA A 93 -1.98 3.65 -13.89
CA ALA A 93 -0.81 4.52 -13.97
C ALA A 93 -0.31 4.82 -12.54
N PRO A 94 0.96 4.51 -12.21
CA PRO A 94 1.53 4.89 -10.93
C PRO A 94 1.46 6.41 -10.74
N GLN A 95 1.19 6.83 -9.51
CA GLN A 95 1.19 8.24 -9.14
C GLN A 95 2.53 8.62 -8.53
N ARG A 96 3.14 9.67 -9.07
CA ARG A 96 4.42 10.18 -8.61
C ARG A 96 4.29 11.12 -7.41
N TYR A 97 5.13 10.90 -6.42
CA TYR A 97 5.27 11.68 -5.21
C TYR A 97 6.71 12.21 -5.08
N PRO A 98 6.96 13.51 -5.30
CA PRO A 98 8.28 14.07 -5.04
C PRO A 98 8.57 14.03 -3.54
N ILE A 99 9.79 13.67 -3.17
CA ILE A 99 10.23 13.70 -1.78
C ILE A 99 10.98 15.00 -1.54
N THR A 100 10.33 15.90 -0.81
CA THR A 100 10.87 17.24 -0.50
C THR A 100 11.37 17.35 0.94
N THR A 101 11.15 16.33 1.76
CA THR A 101 11.42 16.36 3.20
C THR A 101 12.33 15.20 3.59
N ILE A 102 13.44 15.54 4.26
CA ILE A 102 14.37 14.58 4.86
C ILE A 102 13.97 14.35 6.32
N ALA A 103 13.56 13.13 6.65
CA ALA A 103 13.18 12.75 7.99
C ALA A 103 13.41 11.25 8.22
N LYS A 104 13.75 10.89 9.47
CA LYS A 104 13.82 9.49 9.90
C LYS A 104 12.48 8.76 9.77
N ARG A 105 11.41 9.53 9.79
CA ARG A 105 10.04 9.05 9.70
C ARG A 105 9.17 10.13 9.11
N ILE A 106 8.52 9.80 8.01
CA ILE A 106 7.50 10.63 7.38
C ILE A 106 6.32 9.74 6.99
N GLN A 107 5.12 10.25 7.21
CA GLN A 107 3.88 9.59 6.83
C GLN A 107 3.33 10.27 5.57
N TYR A 108 2.99 9.47 4.58
CA TYR A 108 2.31 9.91 3.37
C TYR A 108 0.89 9.34 3.33
N SER A 109 0.00 10.11 2.72
CA SER A 109 -1.36 9.68 2.36
C SER A 109 -1.49 9.72 0.85
N TRP A 110 -1.60 8.56 0.22
CA TRP A 110 -1.92 8.45 -1.20
C TRP A 110 -3.45 8.43 -1.38
N LEU A 111 -3.95 9.42 -2.11
CA LEU A 111 -5.32 9.47 -2.58
C LEU A 111 -5.29 9.19 -4.08
N PRO A 112 -6.03 8.19 -4.60
CA PRO A 112 -6.01 7.88 -6.01
C PRO A 112 -6.64 9.04 -6.80
N THR A 113 -5.96 9.50 -7.85
CA THR A 113 -6.45 10.59 -8.72
C THR A 113 -7.74 10.25 -9.47
N LYS A 114 -8.04 8.96 -9.62
CA LYS A 114 -9.30 8.44 -10.17
C LYS A 114 -9.89 7.42 -9.19
N PRO A 115 -11.22 7.33 -9.05
CA PRO A 115 -11.83 6.31 -8.20
C PRO A 115 -11.37 4.90 -8.58
N ILE A 116 -10.90 4.13 -7.61
CA ILE A 116 -10.52 2.72 -7.78
C ILE A 116 -11.58 1.89 -7.08
N ALA A 117 -12.45 1.23 -7.86
CA ALA A 117 -13.41 0.27 -7.32
C ALA A 117 -12.68 -1.01 -6.91
N LEU A 118 -12.98 -1.50 -5.70
CA LEU A 118 -12.44 -2.76 -5.20
C LEU A 118 -13.49 -3.85 -5.39
N GLN A 119 -13.06 -4.96 -5.97
CA GLN A 119 -13.87 -6.17 -6.02
C GLN A 119 -13.91 -6.79 -4.62
N SER A 120 -15.05 -7.38 -4.26
CA SER A 120 -15.22 -8.09 -2.98
C SER A 120 -14.29 -9.30 -2.88
N ASP A 121 -13.82 -9.62 -1.67
CA ASP A 121 -12.97 -10.76 -1.33
C ASP A 121 -11.79 -10.98 -2.30
N THR A 122 -11.15 -9.89 -2.74
CA THR A 122 -10.13 -9.89 -3.79
C THR A 122 -8.78 -9.45 -3.24
N ARG A 123 -7.70 -10.08 -3.70
CA ARG A 123 -6.34 -9.73 -3.30
C ARG A 123 -5.81 -8.56 -4.13
N TYR A 124 -5.23 -7.59 -3.44
CA TYR A 124 -4.59 -6.43 -4.02
C TYR A 124 -3.19 -6.26 -3.45
N TRP A 125 -2.34 -5.57 -4.20
CA TRP A 125 -0.99 -5.19 -3.84
C TRP A 125 -0.88 -3.67 -3.85
N PHE A 126 -0.49 -3.07 -2.73
CA PHE A 126 -0.03 -1.69 -2.72
C PHE A 126 1.48 -1.70 -2.97
N VAL A 127 1.91 -1.03 -4.04
CA VAL A 127 3.27 -1.08 -4.58
C VAL A 127 3.92 0.29 -4.50
N LEU A 128 5.17 0.31 -4.05
CA LEU A 128 6.08 1.45 -4.06
C LEU A 128 7.30 1.13 -4.95
N SER A 129 7.65 2.07 -5.81
CA SER A 129 8.96 2.13 -6.47
C SER A 129 9.57 3.53 -6.29
N SER A 130 10.86 3.68 -6.55
CA SER A 130 11.54 4.97 -6.50
C SER A 130 12.50 5.13 -7.66
N ASN A 131 13.05 6.34 -7.83
CA ASN A 131 14.13 6.57 -8.79
C ASN A 131 15.54 6.41 -8.21
N ALA A 132 15.66 6.04 -6.93
CA ALA A 132 16.96 5.86 -6.28
C ALA A 132 17.71 4.70 -6.92
N GLU A 133 18.95 4.94 -7.34
CA GLU A 133 19.80 3.93 -7.98
C GLU A 133 20.53 3.07 -6.96
N LEU A 134 20.91 3.68 -5.83
CA LEU A 134 21.72 3.02 -4.80
C LEU A 134 20.88 2.73 -3.56
N VAL A 135 21.04 1.52 -3.01
CA VAL A 135 20.34 1.06 -1.81
C VAL A 135 20.61 1.96 -0.59
N ASN A 136 21.83 2.44 -0.44
CA ASN A 136 22.21 3.32 0.67
C ASN A 136 21.64 4.74 0.53
N HIS A 137 21.13 5.13 -0.66
CA HIS A 137 20.46 6.41 -0.91
C HIS A 137 18.95 6.26 -1.16
N ALA A 138 18.40 5.09 -0.82
CA ALA A 138 17.01 4.74 -1.06
C ALA A 138 16.08 5.31 0.01
N VAL A 139 14.82 5.48 -0.37
CA VAL A 139 13.73 5.56 0.60
C VAL A 139 13.59 4.21 1.27
N ILE A 140 13.40 4.18 2.58
CA ILE A 140 13.15 2.93 3.31
C ILE A 140 11.67 2.88 3.66
N TRP A 141 10.94 1.89 3.14
CA TRP A 141 9.59 1.62 3.61
C TRP A 141 9.68 0.91 4.96
N LEU A 142 9.31 1.62 6.03
CA LEU A 142 9.47 1.14 7.39
C LEU A 142 8.54 -0.03 7.66
N ASP A 143 8.98 -0.98 8.48
CA ASP A 143 8.14 -2.09 8.91
C ASP A 143 7.04 -1.63 9.87
N GLY A 144 5.86 -2.25 9.72
CA GLY A 144 4.80 -2.13 10.71
C GLY A 144 5.08 -2.95 11.96
N LEU A 145 4.51 -2.53 13.10
CA LEU A 145 4.63 -3.29 14.34
C LEU A 145 3.78 -4.56 14.36
N LYS A 146 2.66 -4.55 13.63
CA LYS A 146 1.69 -5.64 13.65
C LYS A 146 2.32 -6.93 13.14
N ARG A 147 2.13 -8.00 13.91
CA ARG A 147 2.53 -9.35 13.53
C ARG A 147 1.35 -10.08 12.92
N PHE A 148 1.58 -10.72 11.79
CA PHE A 148 0.60 -11.51 11.08
C PHE A 148 0.82 -12.99 11.40
N THR A 149 -0.21 -13.59 11.99
CA THR A 149 -0.25 -14.98 12.47
C THR A 149 -1.47 -15.67 11.86
N SER A 150 -1.54 -16.98 12.01
CA SER A 150 -2.74 -17.74 11.62
C SER A 150 -4.01 -17.28 12.36
N ALA A 151 -3.89 -16.57 13.49
CA ALA A 151 -5.03 -16.04 14.24
C ALA A 151 -5.64 -14.77 13.62
N ASN A 152 -4.83 -13.87 13.07
CA ASN A 152 -5.29 -12.58 12.54
C ASN A 152 -5.15 -12.43 11.02
N ASP A 153 -4.49 -13.38 10.37
CA ASP A 153 -4.51 -13.59 8.92
C ASP A 153 -4.53 -15.09 8.60
N PRO A 154 -5.67 -15.77 8.84
CA PRO A 154 -5.81 -17.21 8.62
C PRO A 154 -5.70 -17.61 7.15
N LYS A 155 -6.06 -16.70 6.22
CA LYS A 155 -5.98 -16.93 4.77
C LYS A 155 -4.56 -16.72 4.23
N LYS A 156 -3.63 -16.21 5.03
CA LYS A 156 -2.22 -15.96 4.66
C LYS A 156 -2.08 -14.99 3.49
N ASP A 157 -2.96 -14.01 3.39
CA ASP A 157 -2.98 -13.06 2.28
C ASP A 157 -2.04 -11.88 2.50
N VAL A 158 -1.61 -11.60 3.74
CA VAL A 158 -0.75 -10.46 4.05
C VAL A 158 0.70 -10.83 3.87
N VAL A 159 1.32 -10.46 2.75
CA VAL A 159 2.73 -10.79 2.45
C VAL A 159 3.45 -9.61 1.82
N THR A 160 4.77 -9.61 1.92
CA THR A 160 5.66 -8.69 1.21
C THR A 160 6.02 -9.30 -0.15
N GLY A 161 6.22 -8.46 -1.15
CA GLY A 161 6.78 -8.84 -2.45
C GLY A 161 7.75 -7.78 -2.94
N PHE A 162 8.67 -8.17 -3.80
CA PHE A 162 9.68 -7.28 -4.36
C PHE A 162 10.10 -7.69 -5.77
N THR A 163 10.66 -6.74 -6.51
CA THR A 163 11.42 -7.01 -7.74
C THR A 163 12.90 -7.07 -7.43
N THR A 164 13.67 -7.81 -8.23
CA THR A 164 15.14 -7.88 -8.12
C THR A 164 15.87 -7.10 -9.23
N SER A 165 15.13 -6.54 -10.18
CA SER A 165 15.62 -5.70 -11.27
C SER A 165 14.54 -4.73 -11.73
N GLU A 166 14.94 -3.65 -12.40
CA GLU A 166 14.02 -2.65 -12.95
C GLU A 166 13.05 -3.31 -13.95
N GLY A 167 11.74 -3.20 -13.69
CA GLY A 167 10.71 -3.86 -14.49
C GLY A 167 10.77 -5.40 -14.45
N GLY A 168 11.52 -5.97 -13.51
CA GLY A 168 11.70 -7.40 -13.34
C GLY A 168 10.44 -8.11 -12.84
N ALA A 169 10.51 -9.45 -12.82
CA ALA A 169 9.45 -10.26 -12.26
C ALA A 169 9.33 -10.05 -10.74
N TRP A 170 8.09 -10.08 -10.27
CA TRP A 170 7.80 -10.04 -8.84
C TRP A 170 8.09 -11.38 -8.18
N VAL A 171 8.63 -11.31 -6.97
CA VAL A 171 8.73 -12.43 -6.04
C VAL A 171 7.97 -12.04 -4.78
N ALA A 172 7.16 -12.96 -4.26
CA ALA A 172 6.47 -12.78 -2.99
C ALA A 172 7.13 -13.65 -1.91
N ASP A 173 7.27 -13.09 -0.71
CA ASP A 173 7.69 -13.84 0.45
C ASP A 173 6.65 -14.90 0.82
N ALA A 174 7.12 -16.03 1.33
CA ALA A 174 6.24 -17.02 1.92
C ALA A 174 5.54 -16.44 3.15
N ALA A 175 4.24 -16.72 3.29
CA ALA A 175 3.44 -16.33 4.45
C ALA A 175 3.80 -17.14 5.71
N ARG A 176 4.97 -16.85 6.27
CA ARG A 176 5.49 -17.44 7.51
C ARG A 176 4.66 -16.99 8.72
N GLU A 177 4.70 -17.79 9.78
CA GLU A 177 4.04 -17.44 11.04
C GLU A 177 4.77 -16.25 11.70
N ASN A 178 4.00 -15.38 12.37
CA ASN A 178 4.52 -14.21 13.10
C ASN A 178 5.34 -13.24 12.22
N ARG A 179 4.93 -13.07 10.97
CA ARG A 179 5.62 -12.20 10.00
C ARG A 179 5.25 -10.73 10.14
N THR A 180 6.09 -9.86 9.62
CA THR A 180 5.87 -8.41 9.47
C THR A 180 5.73 -8.06 8.00
N VAL A 181 5.05 -6.95 7.73
CA VAL A 181 5.04 -6.28 6.43
C VAL A 181 5.23 -4.78 6.65
N SER A 182 5.48 -4.06 5.57
CA SER A 182 5.70 -2.61 5.63
C SER A 182 4.50 -1.84 6.21
N SER A 183 4.80 -0.70 6.83
CA SER A 183 3.86 0.17 7.52
C SER A 183 2.91 0.80 6.51
N MET A 184 1.66 0.34 6.55
CA MET A 184 0.59 0.94 5.76
C MET A 184 -0.79 0.74 6.38
N GLN A 185 -1.72 1.58 5.95
CA GLN A 185 -3.13 1.54 6.29
C GLN A 185 -3.95 1.69 5.00
N VAL A 186 -4.98 0.87 4.81
CA VAL A 186 -5.88 0.99 3.65
C VAL A 186 -7.27 1.33 4.13
N VAL A 187 -7.79 2.45 3.63
CA VAL A 187 -9.14 2.94 3.93
C VAL A 187 -9.92 3.04 2.64
N ILE A 188 -11.17 2.63 2.74
CA ILE A 188 -12.13 2.57 1.64
C ILE A 188 -13.41 3.31 2.04
N LYS A 189 -14.27 3.56 1.06
CA LYS A 189 -15.62 4.08 1.27
C LYS A 189 -16.64 3.24 0.49
N ASP A 190 -17.83 3.13 1.04
CA ASP A 190 -19.02 2.52 0.41
C ASP A 190 -19.86 3.52 -0.41
#